data_AF-A0A958FNM9-F1
#
_entry.id   AF-A0A958FNM9-F1
#
_cell.length_a   1.000
_cell.length_b   1.000
_cell.length_c   1.000
_cell.angle_alpha   90.00
_cell.angle_beta   90.00
_cell.angle_gamma   90.00
#
_symmetry.space_group_name_H-M   'P 1'
#
loop_
_entity.id
_entity.type
_entity.pdbx_description
1 polymer ?
#
loop_
_entity_poly.entity_id
_entity_poly.type
_entity_poly.pdbx_seq_one_letter_code
_entity_poly.pdbx_strand_id
1 'polypeptide(L)'
;DKVTLKIEQTPLPQRIFRWLLTALAIAAITALLLASLMYVYYQLRAKQANEKARLYWLYRLALLTLNQLGFQRILKTPLEYAQYTIDPKFGTQFAQFMQIYHKNKYAPQGLQPEDHAFVQQFVGQFKDKVFGKYKWWEILRNFLNPVPTLRFLFSR
;
A
#
# COMPACT_ATOMS: atom_id res chain seq x y z
N ASP A 1 43.94 2.59 47.44
CA ASP A 1 43.47 3.40 46.29
C ASP A 1 41.95 3.44 46.20
N LYS A 2 41.36 4.63 46.35
CA LYS A 2 39.93 4.84 46.12
C LYS A 2 39.74 5.16 44.64
N VAL A 3 39.24 4.20 43.88
CA VAL A 3 38.81 4.43 42.49
C VAL A 3 37.53 5.26 42.53
N THR A 4 37.65 6.58 42.48
CA THR A 4 36.50 7.46 42.27
C THR A 4 36.07 7.35 40.81
N LEU A 5 35.04 6.55 40.55
CA LEU A 5 34.34 6.54 39.27
C LEU A 5 33.67 7.90 39.08
N LYS A 6 34.26 8.76 38.24
CA LYS A 6 33.59 9.96 37.74
C LYS A 6 32.45 9.52 36.83
N ILE A 7 31.25 9.41 37.39
CA ILE A 7 30.04 9.21 36.60
C ILE A 7 29.83 10.52 35.84
N GLU A 8 30.11 10.49 34.54
CA GLU A 8 29.88 11.62 33.64
C GLU A 8 28.37 11.92 33.62
N GLN A 9 27.96 12.94 34.36
CA GLN A 9 26.57 13.36 34.45
C GLN A 9 26.20 14.08 33.16
N THR A 10 25.75 13.32 32.17
CA THR A 10 25.14 13.91 30.97
C THR A 10 23.95 14.77 31.38
N PRO A 11 23.86 16.02 30.90
CA PRO A 11 22.81 16.94 31.31
C PRO A 11 21.43 16.39 30.92
N LEU A 12 20.46 16.50 31.84
CA LEU A 12 19.08 16.04 31.67
C LEU A 12 18.45 16.40 30.31
N PRO A 13 18.58 17.62 29.74
CA PRO A 13 17.99 17.94 28.45
C PRO A 13 18.55 17.09 27.30
N GLN A 14 19.84 16.76 27.31
CA GLN A 14 20.43 15.90 26.27
C GLN A 14 19.91 14.47 26.36
N ARG A 15 19.67 13.95 27.57
CA ARG A 15 19.06 12.62 27.77
C ARG A 15 17.64 12.59 27.21
N ILE A 16 16.81 13.57 27.57
CA ILE A 16 15.42 13.67 27.10
C ILE A 16 15.39 13.79 25.57
N PHE A 17 16.23 14.64 24.99
CA PHE A 17 16.32 14.80 23.54
C PHE A 17 16.68 13.48 22.83
N ARG A 18 17.66 12.73 23.34
CA ARG A 18 18.03 11.41 22.81
C ARG A 18 16.86 10.43 22.87
N TRP A 19 16.15 10.37 24.00
CA TRP A 19 14.98 9.49 24.13
C TRP A 19 13.85 9.85 23.17
N LEU A 20 13.56 11.14 22.99
CA LEU A 20 12.57 11.62 22.03
C LEU A 20 12.95 11.24 20.60
N LEU A 21 14.22 11.42 20.23
CA LEU A 21 14.71 11.09 18.90
C LEU A 21 14.66 9.58 18.64
N THR A 22 15.04 8.76 19.63
CA THR A 22 14.91 7.30 19.57
C THR A 22 13.45 6.86 19.43
N ALA A 23 12.54 7.43 20.23
CA ALA A 23 11.12 7.11 20.15
C ALA A 23 10.52 7.48 18.78
N LEU A 24 10.90 8.63 18.23
CA LEU A 24 10.49 9.06 16.89
C LEU A 24 11.01 8.12 15.81
N ALA A 25 12.28 7.70 15.90
CA ALA A 25 12.87 6.76 14.96
C ALA A 25 12.16 5.40 14.99
N ILE A 26 11.87 4.88 16.19
CA ILE A 26 11.10 3.63 16.35
C ILE A 26 9.72 3.78 15.71
N ALA A 27 9.00 4.87 15.99
CA ALA A 27 7.67 5.10 15.43
C ALA A 27 7.69 5.16 13.89
N ALA A 28 8.67 5.83 13.29
CA ALA A 28 8.83 5.90 11.84
C ALA A 28 9.15 4.53 11.22
N ILE A 29 10.02 3.74 11.85
CA ILE A 29 10.33 2.37 11.42
C ILE A 29 9.09 1.49 11.51
N THR A 30 8.33 1.56 12.60
CA THR A 30 7.09 0.79 12.76
C THR A 30 6.06 1.17 11.70
N ALA A 31 5.89 2.45 11.39
CA ALA A 31 4.97 2.90 10.33
C ALA A 31 5.38 2.35 8.95
N LEU A 32 6.67 2.42 8.61
CA LEU A 32 7.20 1.89 7.35
C LEU A 32 7.00 0.37 7.26
N LEU A 33 7.31 -0.36 8.34
CA LEU A 33 7.16 -1.80 8.40
C LEU A 33 5.70 -2.20 8.25
N LEU A 34 4.76 -1.51 8.89
CA LEU A 34 3.34 -1.81 8.77
C LEU A 34 2.84 -1.67 7.32
N ALA A 35 3.13 -0.54 6.66
CA ALA A 35 2.72 -0.32 5.27
C ALA A 35 3.36 -1.33 4.32
N SER A 36 4.65 -1.61 4.50
CA SER A 36 5.42 -2.56 3.68
C SER A 36 4.93 -4.01 3.87
N LEU A 37 4.71 -4.43 5.12
CA LEU A 37 4.18 -5.76 5.44
C LEU A 37 2.79 -5.96 4.86
N MET A 38 1.92 -4.95 4.93
CA MET A 38 0.60 -5.03 4.29
C MET A 38 0.73 -5.21 2.77
N TYR A 39 1.59 -4.43 2.12
CA TYR A 39 1.81 -4.56 0.68
C TYR A 39 2.30 -5.97 0.30
N VAL A 40 3.32 -6.48 1.01
CA VAL A 40 3.87 -7.82 0.78
C VAL A 40 2.81 -8.89 1.08
N TYR A 41 2.04 -8.75 2.16
CA TYR A 41 0.94 -9.66 2.49
C TYR A 41 -0.07 -9.78 1.35
N TYR A 42 -0.59 -8.66 0.84
CA TYR A 42 -1.57 -8.68 -0.26
C TYR A 42 -0.97 -9.24 -1.54
N GLN A 43 0.31 -8.95 -1.82
CA GLN A 43 1.01 -9.50 -2.97
C GLN A 43 1.17 -11.03 -2.88
N LEU A 44 1.58 -11.55 -1.73
CA LEU A 44 1.71 -13.00 -1.49
C LEU A 44 0.35 -13.69 -1.57
N ARG A 45 -0.68 -13.12 -0.95
CA ARG A 45 -2.05 -13.66 -1.00
C ARG A 45 -2.58 -13.70 -2.42
N ALA A 46 -2.32 -12.68 -3.23
CA ALA A 46 -2.72 -12.68 -4.64
C ALA A 46 -1.99 -13.76 -5.47
N LYS A 47 -0.71 -14.04 -5.18
CA LYS A 47 0.06 -15.09 -5.86
C LYS A 47 -0.40 -16.50 -5.51
N GLN A 48 -0.79 -16.73 -4.25
CA GLN A 48 -1.18 -18.06 -3.75
C GLN A 48 -2.68 -18.35 -3.87
N ALA A 49 -3.50 -17.34 -4.17
CA ALA A 49 -4.94 -17.52 -4.22
C ALA A 49 -5.39 -18.25 -5.49
N ASN A 50 -6.42 -19.09 -5.31
CA ASN A 50 -7.22 -19.60 -6.42
C ASN A 50 -7.80 -18.44 -7.24
N GLU A 51 -8.08 -18.69 -8.50
CA GLU A 51 -8.40 -17.66 -9.48
C GLU A 51 -9.53 -16.71 -9.07
N LYS A 52 -10.63 -17.27 -8.52
CA LYS A 52 -11.76 -16.48 -8.03
C LYS A 52 -11.35 -15.51 -6.92
N ALA A 53 -10.49 -15.95 -6.00
CA ALA A 53 -9.98 -15.14 -4.89
C ALA A 53 -8.83 -14.22 -5.32
N ARG A 54 -8.06 -14.59 -6.34
CA ARG A 54 -6.92 -13.81 -6.84
C ARG A 54 -7.34 -12.41 -7.25
N LEU A 55 -8.43 -12.27 -8.00
CA LEU A 55 -8.94 -10.95 -8.41
C LEU A 55 -9.31 -10.05 -7.22
N TYR A 56 -9.88 -10.63 -6.15
CA TYR A 56 -10.16 -9.89 -4.93
C TYR A 56 -8.87 -9.38 -4.25
N TRP A 57 -7.85 -10.23 -4.14
CA TRP A 57 -6.58 -9.82 -3.53
C TRP A 57 -5.83 -8.79 -4.38
N LEU A 58 -5.89 -8.90 -5.71
CA LEU A 58 -5.34 -7.90 -6.62
C LEU A 58 -6.05 -6.55 -6.50
N TYR A 59 -7.38 -6.56 -6.40
CA TYR A 59 -8.16 -5.35 -6.12
C TYR A 59 -7.73 -4.69 -4.80
N ARG A 60 -7.59 -5.49 -3.72
CA ARG A 60 -7.13 -4.99 -2.41
C ARG A 60 -5.71 -4.45 -2.46
N LEU A 61 -4.82 -5.10 -3.20
CA LEU A 61 -3.43 -4.64 -3.41
C LEU A 61 -3.42 -3.29 -4.15
N ALA A 62 -4.14 -3.18 -5.26
CA ALA A 62 -4.24 -1.95 -6.04
C ALA A 62 -4.80 -0.79 -5.20
N LEU A 63 -5.87 -1.03 -4.43
CA LEU A 63 -6.42 -0.02 -3.53
C LEU A 63 -5.46 0.37 -2.42
N LEU A 64 -4.75 -0.57 -1.80
CA LEU A 64 -3.76 -0.25 -0.79
C LEU A 64 -2.69 0.66 -1.38
N THR A 65 -2.12 0.28 -2.54
CA THR A 65 -1.10 1.07 -3.23
C THR A 65 -1.58 2.49 -3.53
N LEU A 66 -2.80 2.62 -4.09
CA LEU A 66 -3.38 3.93 -4.39
C LEU A 66 -3.61 4.76 -3.13
N ASN A 67 -4.11 4.14 -2.05
CA ASN A 67 -4.33 4.84 -0.79
C ASN A 67 -3.02 5.35 -0.19
N GLN A 68 -1.96 4.53 -0.18
CA GLN A 68 -0.62 4.96 0.25
C GLN A 68 -0.14 6.18 -0.53
N LEU A 69 -0.42 6.23 -1.84
CA LEU A 69 -0.06 7.37 -2.70
C LEU A 69 -1.04 8.55 -2.59
N GLY A 70 -2.02 8.50 -1.70
CA GLY A 70 -2.98 9.58 -1.44
C GLY A 70 -4.22 9.57 -2.33
N PHE A 71 -4.42 8.55 -3.17
CA PHE A 71 -5.62 8.40 -3.98
C PHE A 71 -6.65 7.55 -3.26
N GLN A 72 -7.78 8.18 -2.96
CA GLN A 72 -8.84 7.56 -2.17
C GLN A 72 -10.14 7.50 -2.96
N ARG A 73 -10.81 6.36 -2.80
CA ARG A 73 -12.17 6.12 -3.29
C ARG A 73 -13.18 6.73 -2.31
N ILE A 74 -13.24 8.06 -2.23
CA ILE A 74 -14.26 8.76 -1.42
C ILE A 74 -15.53 8.85 -2.25
N LEU A 75 -16.65 8.29 -1.75
CA LEU A 75 -18.00 8.42 -2.32
C LEU A 75 -18.17 7.97 -3.79
N LYS A 76 -17.23 7.20 -4.34
CA LYS A 76 -17.29 6.66 -5.71
C LYS A 76 -17.45 5.16 -5.69
N THR A 77 -18.18 4.61 -6.66
CA THR A 77 -18.14 3.19 -6.93
C THR A 77 -16.72 2.77 -7.34
N PRO A 78 -16.31 1.51 -7.13
CA PRO A 78 -15.01 1.02 -7.57
C PRO A 78 -14.73 1.27 -9.06
N LEU A 79 -15.76 1.14 -9.91
CA LEU A 79 -15.63 1.37 -11.36
C LEU A 79 -15.46 2.86 -11.68
N GLU A 80 -16.28 3.75 -11.12
CA GLU A 80 -16.14 5.20 -11.32
C GLU A 80 -14.80 5.73 -10.81
N TYR A 81 -14.33 5.19 -9.68
CA TYR A 81 -13.03 5.54 -9.15
C TYR A 81 -11.91 5.18 -10.12
N ALA A 82 -11.94 3.96 -10.66
CA ALA A 82 -10.97 3.52 -11.65
C ALA A 82 -11.02 4.37 -12.93
N GLN A 83 -12.22 4.52 -13.50
CA GLN A 83 -12.44 5.18 -14.79
C GLN A 83 -12.17 6.68 -14.77
N TYR A 84 -12.62 7.39 -13.72
CA TYR A 84 -12.58 8.85 -13.68
C TYR A 84 -11.46 9.41 -12.82
N THR A 85 -10.78 8.59 -12.01
CA THR A 85 -9.75 9.08 -11.09
C THR A 85 -8.37 8.48 -11.37
N ILE A 86 -8.30 7.17 -11.61
CA ILE A 86 -7.02 6.46 -11.70
C ILE A 86 -6.53 6.37 -13.14
N ASP A 87 -7.36 5.89 -14.05
CA ASP A 87 -6.95 5.70 -15.45
C ASP A 87 -6.55 7.00 -16.15
N PRO A 88 -7.23 8.14 -15.95
CA PRO A 88 -6.78 9.42 -16.53
C PRO A 88 -5.42 9.89 -15.98
N LYS A 89 -5.06 9.49 -14.76
CA LYS A 89 -3.81 9.91 -14.11
C LYS A 89 -2.63 9.00 -14.44
N PHE A 90 -2.87 7.70 -14.52
CA PHE A 90 -1.82 6.68 -14.62
C PHE A 90 -1.88 5.83 -15.89
N GLY A 91 -2.99 5.83 -16.62
CA GLY A 91 -3.19 5.01 -17.81
C GLY A 91 -3.20 3.51 -17.53
N THR A 92 -3.66 3.10 -16.35
CA THR A 92 -3.52 1.73 -15.78
C THR A 92 -4.51 0.68 -16.26
N GLN A 93 -5.52 1.06 -17.06
CA GLN A 93 -6.64 0.19 -17.43
C GLN A 93 -7.34 -0.45 -16.21
N PHE A 94 -7.34 0.26 -15.09
CA PHE A 94 -7.94 -0.20 -13.84
C PHE A 94 -9.45 -0.36 -13.99
N ALA A 95 -10.12 0.46 -14.81
CA ALA A 95 -11.55 0.29 -15.08
C ALA A 95 -11.86 -1.05 -15.75
N GLN A 96 -11.03 -1.46 -16.71
CA GLN A 96 -11.14 -2.77 -17.38
C GLN A 96 -10.92 -3.92 -16.38
N PHE A 97 -9.91 -3.81 -15.52
CA PHE A 97 -9.73 -4.76 -14.42
C PHE A 97 -10.97 -4.81 -13.50
N MET A 98 -11.56 -3.67 -13.17
CA MET A 98 -12.74 -3.60 -12.30
C MET A 98 -13.96 -4.27 -12.94
N GLN A 99 -14.15 -4.15 -14.25
CA GLN A 99 -15.20 -4.86 -14.98
C GLN A 99 -15.01 -6.38 -14.91
N ILE A 100 -13.79 -6.87 -15.14
CA ILE A 100 -13.45 -8.30 -15.03
C ILE A 100 -13.64 -8.80 -13.59
N TYR A 101 -13.21 -8.01 -12.60
CA TYR A 101 -13.43 -8.32 -11.19
C TYR A 101 -14.92 -8.43 -10.85
N HIS A 102 -15.75 -7.49 -11.32
CA HIS A 102 -17.20 -7.55 -11.13
C HIS A 102 -17.83 -8.75 -11.84
N LYS A 103 -17.42 -9.06 -13.08
CA LYS A 103 -17.85 -10.24 -13.83
C LYS A 103 -17.57 -11.51 -13.02
N ASN A 104 -16.34 -11.73 -12.56
CA ASN A 104 -16.01 -12.90 -11.73
C ASN A 104 -16.72 -12.93 -10.36
N LYS A 105 -17.05 -11.77 -9.79
CA LYS A 105 -17.72 -11.69 -8.48
C LYS A 105 -19.22 -11.98 -8.57
N TYR A 106 -19.89 -11.53 -9.63
CA TYR A 106 -21.34 -11.54 -9.74
C TYR A 106 -21.90 -12.44 -10.84
N ALA A 107 -21.10 -12.78 -11.87
CA ALA A 107 -21.54 -13.67 -12.93
C ALA A 107 -21.30 -15.15 -12.55
N PRO A 108 -22.25 -16.06 -12.86
CA PRO A 108 -22.09 -17.49 -12.63
C PRO A 108 -21.17 -18.15 -13.68
N GLN A 109 -21.07 -17.56 -14.87
CA GLN A 109 -20.11 -17.95 -15.90
C GLN A 109 -18.75 -17.34 -15.50
N GLY A 110 -17.75 -18.19 -15.27
CA GLY A 110 -16.40 -17.78 -14.83
C GLY A 110 -15.66 -16.87 -15.81
N LEU A 111 -14.37 -16.66 -15.57
CA LEU A 111 -13.53 -15.85 -16.45
C LEU A 111 -13.36 -16.54 -17.81
N GLN A 112 -13.38 -15.73 -18.87
CA GLN A 112 -13.03 -16.22 -20.21
C GLN A 112 -11.51 -16.21 -20.40
N PRO A 113 -10.93 -17.08 -21.25
CA PRO A 113 -9.49 -17.17 -21.49
C PRO A 113 -8.79 -15.81 -21.71
N GLU A 114 -9.45 -14.92 -22.45
CA GLU A 114 -9.02 -13.53 -22.70
C GLU A 114 -8.89 -12.68 -21.42
N ASP A 115 -9.80 -12.87 -20.46
CA ASP A 115 -9.77 -12.17 -19.18
C ASP A 115 -8.53 -12.59 -18.36
N HIS A 116 -8.12 -13.86 -18.43
CA HIS A 116 -6.92 -14.33 -17.71
C HIS A 116 -5.65 -13.68 -18.25
N ALA A 117 -5.52 -13.60 -19.56
CA ALA A 117 -4.36 -12.97 -20.21
C ALA A 117 -4.24 -11.50 -19.78
N PHE A 118 -5.37 -10.78 -19.78
CA PHE A 118 -5.41 -9.39 -19.31
C PHE A 118 -5.01 -9.28 -17.83
N VAL A 119 -5.59 -10.11 -16.94
CA VAL A 119 -5.33 -10.04 -15.49
C VAL A 119 -3.87 -10.32 -15.17
N GLN A 120 -3.21 -11.22 -15.90
CA GLN A 120 -1.77 -11.47 -15.72
C GLN A 120 -0.93 -10.24 -16.06
N GLN A 121 -1.26 -9.54 -17.15
CA GLN A 121 -0.56 -8.33 -17.59
C GLN A 121 -0.84 -7.13 -16.68
N PHE A 122 -2.10 -6.99 -16.23
CA PHE A 122 -2.56 -5.87 -15.41
C PHE A 122 -1.70 -5.68 -14.16
N VAL A 123 -1.31 -6.75 -13.45
CA VAL A 123 -0.57 -6.62 -12.17
C VAL A 123 0.78 -5.95 -12.35
N GLY A 124 1.55 -6.36 -13.37
CA GLY A 124 2.84 -5.75 -13.66
C GLY A 124 2.67 -4.32 -14.15
N GLN A 125 1.82 -4.12 -15.15
CA GLN A 125 1.60 -2.81 -15.77
C GLN A 125 1.03 -1.78 -14.79
N PHE A 126 0.11 -2.19 -13.92
CA PHE A 126 -0.46 -1.31 -12.90
C PHE A 126 0.63 -0.77 -11.99
N LYS A 127 1.48 -1.66 -11.45
CA LYS A 127 2.56 -1.29 -10.55
C LYS A 127 3.53 -0.33 -11.24
N ASP A 128 3.95 -0.66 -12.45
CA ASP A 128 4.97 0.09 -13.18
C ASP A 128 4.44 1.46 -13.60
N LYS A 129 3.17 1.55 -14.03
CA LYS A 129 2.53 2.83 -14.37
C LYS A 129 2.28 3.72 -13.17
N VAL A 130 1.85 3.14 -12.04
CA VAL A 130 1.57 3.91 -10.82
C VAL A 130 2.87 4.39 -10.18
N PHE A 131 3.81 3.49 -9.88
CA PHE A 131 5.08 3.88 -9.25
C PHE A 131 6.02 4.61 -10.19
N GLY A 132 5.96 4.37 -11.50
CA GLY A 132 6.77 5.08 -12.49
C GLY A 132 6.50 6.59 -12.56
N LYS A 133 5.40 7.08 -11.97
CA LYS A 133 5.12 8.53 -11.83
C LYS A 133 5.80 9.17 -10.62
N TYR A 134 6.41 8.39 -9.73
CA TYR A 134 6.99 8.87 -8.48
C TYR A 134 8.47 8.54 -8.39
N LYS A 135 9.24 9.44 -7.78
CA LYS A 135 10.60 9.11 -7.33
C LYS A 135 10.51 8.16 -6.14
N TRP A 136 11.52 7.30 -6.00
CA TRP A 136 11.55 6.32 -4.91
C TRP A 136 11.43 6.96 -3.51
N TRP A 137 11.99 8.16 -3.32
CA TRP A 137 11.87 8.93 -2.07
C TRP A 137 10.43 9.40 -1.79
N GLU A 138 9.67 9.73 -2.84
CA GLU A 138 8.26 10.12 -2.70
C GLU A 138 7.41 8.92 -2.31
N ILE A 139 7.69 7.76 -2.91
CA ILE A 139 7.08 6.48 -2.54
C ILE A 139 7.40 6.19 -1.07
N LEU A 140 8.66 6.25 -0.66
CA LEU A 140 9.06 5.99 0.71
C LEU A 140 8.38 6.94 1.71
N ARG A 141 8.36 8.24 1.42
CA ARG A 141 7.68 9.24 2.25
C ARG A 141 6.18 8.96 2.39
N ASN A 142 5.54 8.55 1.30
CA ASN A 142 4.12 8.22 1.30
C ASN A 142 3.83 6.95 2.11
N PHE A 143 4.70 5.94 2.03
CA PHE A 143 4.60 4.71 2.83
C PHE A 143 4.96 4.91 4.30
N LEU A 144 5.80 5.89 4.63
CA LEU A 144 6.10 6.31 6.00
C LEU A 144 4.93 7.01 6.69
N ASN A 145 3.99 7.54 5.91
CA ASN A 145 2.79 8.15 6.47
C ASN A 145 1.85 7.05 6.98
N PRO A 146 1.59 6.94 8.29
CA PRO A 146 0.70 5.91 8.81
C PRO A 146 -0.77 6.22 8.51
N VAL A 147 -1.14 7.47 8.19
CA VAL A 147 -2.54 7.89 8.03
C VAL A 147 -3.26 7.11 6.92
N PRO A 148 -2.72 6.96 5.70
CA PRO A 148 -3.32 6.11 4.67
C PRO A 148 -3.48 4.65 5.09
N THR A 149 -2.47 4.08 5.76
CA THR A 149 -2.48 2.69 6.25
C THR A 149 -3.59 2.47 7.27
N LEU A 150 -3.63 3.30 8.31
CA LEU A 150 -4.64 3.24 9.36
C LEU A 150 -6.04 3.45 8.76
N ARG A 151 -6.19 4.44 7.89
CA ARG A 151 -7.45 4.68 7.19
C ARG A 151 -7.90 3.46 6.39
N PHE A 152 -7.01 2.83 5.63
CA PHE A 152 -7.34 1.63 4.86
C PHE A 152 -7.75 0.44 5.75
N LEU A 153 -7.16 0.30 6.94
CA LEU A 153 -7.50 -0.74 7.90
C LEU A 153 -8.87 -0.51 8.56
N PHE A 154 -9.18 0.74 8.90
CA PHE A 154 -10.42 1.12 9.59
C PHE A 154 -11.57 1.47 8.64
N SER A 155 -11.30 1.74 7.36
CA SER A 155 -12.32 1.81 6.31
C SER A 155 -12.76 0.39 5.94
N ARG A 156 -13.58 -0.21 6.80
CA ARG A 156 -14.32 -1.44 6.48
C ARG A 156 -15.58 -1.11 5.70
#